data_AF-A0A078QHX6-F1
#
_entry.id   AF-A0A078QHX6-F1
#
_cell.length_a   1.000
_cell.length_b   1.000
_cell.length_c   1.000
_cell.angle_alpha   90.00
_cell.angle_beta   90.00
_cell.angle_gamma   90.00
#
_symmetry.space_group_name_H-M   'P 1'
#
loop_
_entity.id
_entity.type
_entity.pdbx_description
1 polymer ?
#
loop_
_entity_poly.entity_id
_entity_poly.type
_entity_poly.pdbx_seq_one_letter_code
_entity_poly.pdbx_strand_id
1 'polypeptide(L)'
;MCVNFASCSSDNDEESNGGKSTQELLQGVWYDAYTDDCPYFIVEKGYCYFANQPSTVYYVEKYKYTFDSKNNTLMCYGYDEESDTYDNEPWYIRVKSVSDTKLIIKLLNDDNQTVDDTRDCVKQ
;
A
#
# COMPACT_ATOMS: atom_id res chain seq x y z
N MET A 1 17.58 -26.59 -41.75
CA MET A 1 18.13 -25.44 -41.02
C MET A 1 16.98 -24.52 -40.66
N CYS A 2 16.53 -24.54 -39.42
CA CYS A 2 15.66 -23.51 -38.85
C CYS A 2 16.18 -23.30 -37.42
N VAL A 3 16.99 -22.26 -37.23
CA VAL A 3 17.50 -21.81 -35.95
C VAL A 3 16.57 -20.72 -35.43
N ASN A 4 15.63 -21.07 -34.57
CA ASN A 4 15.01 -20.05 -33.72
C ASN A 4 15.74 -20.07 -32.39
N PHE A 5 16.62 -19.09 -32.24
CA PHE A 5 17.25 -18.74 -30.98
C PHE A 5 16.15 -18.46 -29.96
N ALA A 6 16.06 -19.32 -28.94
CA ALA A 6 15.48 -18.95 -27.67
C ALA A 6 16.35 -17.82 -27.10
N SER A 7 15.96 -16.58 -27.36
CA SER A 7 16.54 -15.43 -26.69
C SER A 7 15.94 -15.34 -25.30
N CYS A 8 16.45 -16.16 -24.38
CA CYS A 8 16.47 -15.79 -22.97
C CYS A 8 17.34 -14.54 -22.85
N SER A 9 16.75 -13.43 -22.38
CA SER A 9 17.36 -12.50 -21.43
C SER A 9 16.56 -11.21 -21.38
N SER A 10 15.79 -11.06 -20.32
CA SER A 10 15.82 -9.86 -19.48
C SER A 10 15.49 -10.36 -18.08
N ASP A 11 16.49 -10.32 -17.21
CA ASP A 11 16.39 -10.49 -15.77
C ASP A 11 15.29 -9.60 -15.20
N ASN A 12 14.06 -10.09 -15.20
CA ASN A 12 13.06 -9.63 -14.27
C ASN A 12 13.10 -10.67 -13.16
N ASP A 13 13.84 -10.36 -12.08
CA ASP A 13 13.54 -10.87 -10.75
C ASP A 13 12.13 -10.40 -10.37
N GLU A 14 11.11 -10.80 -11.14
CA GLU A 14 9.76 -10.90 -10.61
C GLU A 14 9.87 -11.99 -9.57
N GLU A 15 10.08 -11.56 -8.32
CA GLU A 15 9.70 -12.33 -7.16
C GLU A 15 8.29 -12.84 -7.47
N SER A 16 8.22 -14.12 -7.85
CA SER A 16 6.96 -14.72 -8.29
C SER A 16 6.04 -14.62 -7.10
N ASN A 17 5.09 -13.69 -7.17
CA ASN A 17 4.14 -13.36 -6.09
C ASN A 17 3.19 -14.54 -5.77
N GLY A 18 3.52 -15.77 -6.17
CA GLY A 18 2.71 -16.96 -5.99
C GLY A 18 1.36 -16.89 -6.69
N GLY A 19 1.18 -15.97 -7.64
CA GLY A 19 -0.11 -15.67 -8.28
C GLY A 19 -1.06 -14.79 -7.46
N LYS A 20 -0.62 -14.23 -6.32
CA LYS A 20 -1.42 -13.31 -5.50
C LYS A 20 -1.57 -11.96 -6.20
N SER A 21 -2.73 -11.34 -6.05
CA SER A 21 -2.97 -9.96 -6.48
C SER A 21 -2.25 -8.95 -5.57
N THR A 22 -2.02 -7.74 -6.08
CA THR A 22 -1.49 -6.61 -5.29
C THR A 22 -2.29 -6.41 -4.01
N GLN A 23 -3.62 -6.47 -4.08
CA GLN A 23 -4.51 -6.27 -2.94
C GLN A 23 -4.35 -7.34 -1.86
N GLU A 24 -4.10 -8.59 -2.26
CA GLU A 24 -3.84 -9.69 -1.33
C GLU A 24 -2.48 -9.53 -0.65
N LEU A 25 -1.45 -9.16 -1.41
CA LEU A 25 -0.10 -8.95 -0.87
C LEU A 25 -0.08 -7.81 0.16
N LEU A 26 -0.83 -6.73 -0.10
CA LEU A 26 -0.92 -5.58 0.79
C LEU A 26 -1.45 -5.91 2.19
N GLN A 27 -2.25 -6.97 2.38
CA GLN A 27 -2.85 -7.27 3.68
C GLN A 27 -1.77 -7.57 4.73
N GLY A 28 -1.75 -6.83 5.84
CA GLY A 28 -0.85 -7.03 6.97
C GLY A 28 -0.26 -5.74 7.52
N VAL A 29 0.80 -5.90 8.32
CA VAL A 29 1.54 -4.80 8.95
C VAL A 29 2.85 -4.59 8.20
N TRP A 30 3.12 -3.34 7.86
CA TRP A 30 4.31 -2.90 7.14
C TRP A 30 5.04 -1.86 7.96
N TYR A 31 6.33 -2.06 8.18
CA TYR A 31 7.15 -1.20 9.02
C TYR A 31 8.12 -0.38 8.17
N ASP A 32 8.05 0.94 8.30
CA ASP A 32 8.98 1.92 7.76
C ASP A 32 9.97 2.35 8.85
N ALA A 33 11.24 2.04 8.66
CA ALA A 33 12.30 2.37 9.63
C ALA A 33 12.74 3.84 9.59
N TYR A 34 12.26 4.62 8.61
CA TYR A 34 12.71 5.99 8.36
C TYR A 34 11.71 7.05 8.86
N THR A 35 10.70 6.64 9.64
CA THR A 35 9.75 7.56 10.28
C THR A 35 9.56 7.25 11.75
N ASP A 36 9.54 8.30 12.55
CA ASP A 36 9.44 8.19 14.01
C ASP A 36 8.00 8.26 14.53
N ASP A 37 7.12 9.06 13.92
CA ASP A 37 5.77 9.31 14.46
C ASP A 37 4.77 8.17 14.19
N CYS A 38 4.72 7.67 12.95
CA CYS A 38 3.82 6.58 12.54
C CYS A 38 4.52 5.58 11.58
N PRO A 39 5.50 4.78 12.06
CA PRO A 39 6.25 3.86 11.20
C PRO A 39 5.46 2.67 10.65
N TYR A 40 4.27 2.35 11.19
CA TYR A 40 3.53 1.16 10.77
C TYR A 40 2.41 1.53 9.80
N PHE A 41 2.49 1.07 8.55
CA PHE A 41 1.36 1.07 7.63
C PHE A 41 0.60 -0.26 7.73
N ILE A 42 -0.67 -0.21 8.12
CA ILE A 42 -1.49 -1.40 8.38
C ILE A 42 -2.63 -1.44 7.37
N VAL A 43 -2.79 -2.59 6.71
CA VAL A 43 -3.91 -2.86 5.80
C VAL A 43 -4.63 -4.13 6.26
N GLU A 44 -5.88 -4.01 6.67
CA GLU A 44 -6.68 -5.14 7.13
C GLU A 44 -8.17 -4.95 6.83
N LYS A 45 -8.85 -6.01 6.36
CA LYS A 45 -10.32 -6.09 6.33
C LYS A 45 -11.02 -4.86 5.69
N GLY A 46 -10.42 -4.26 4.67
CA GLY A 46 -10.95 -3.07 3.99
C GLY A 46 -10.60 -1.73 4.65
N TYR A 47 -9.67 -1.73 5.61
CA TYR A 47 -9.12 -0.54 6.26
C TYR A 47 -7.62 -0.39 6.00
N CYS A 48 -7.16 0.86 5.93
CA CYS A 48 -5.77 1.30 5.82
C CYS A 48 -5.52 2.37 6.88
N TYR A 49 -4.36 2.38 7.53
CA TYR A 49 -3.97 3.46 8.45
C TYR A 49 -2.49 3.39 8.82
N PHE A 50 -1.96 4.52 9.29
CA PHE A 50 -0.59 4.63 9.82
C PHE A 50 -0.61 4.69 11.35
N ALA A 51 0.19 3.85 11.99
CA ALA A 51 0.22 3.69 13.43
C ALA A 51 1.64 3.82 14.00
N ASN A 52 1.73 4.15 15.28
CA ASN A 52 2.98 4.15 16.05
C ASN A 52 3.30 2.78 16.67
N GLN A 53 2.38 1.82 16.60
CA GLN A 53 2.52 0.46 17.10
C GLN A 53 2.00 -0.54 16.07
N PRO A 54 2.51 -1.79 16.04
CA PRO A 54 2.08 -2.82 15.09
C PRO A 54 0.69 -3.41 15.43
N SER A 55 -0.10 -2.71 16.24
CA SER A 55 -1.39 -3.20 16.75
C SER A 55 -2.45 -2.12 16.72
N THR A 56 -3.69 -2.58 16.63
CA THR A 56 -4.88 -1.77 16.35
C THR A 56 -5.53 -1.21 17.63
N VAL A 57 -4.85 -1.36 18.77
CA VAL A 57 -5.41 -1.28 20.12
C VAL A 57 -5.51 0.16 20.64
N TYR A 58 -4.81 1.11 20.05
CA TYR A 58 -4.81 2.51 20.50
C TYR A 58 -5.14 3.48 19.37
N TYR A 59 -6.25 4.22 19.52
CA TYR A 59 -6.66 5.42 18.76
C TYR A 59 -5.76 5.77 17.56
N VAL A 60 -5.98 5.06 16.46
CA VAL A 60 -5.44 5.44 15.15
C VAL A 60 -6.64 5.71 14.26
N GLU A 61 -6.64 6.84 13.57
CA GLU A 61 -7.63 7.16 12.54
C GLU A 61 -7.61 6.03 11.50
N LYS A 62 -8.62 5.15 11.55
CA LYS A 62 -8.74 4.03 10.63
C LYS A 62 -9.51 4.49 9.41
N TYR A 63 -8.89 4.40 8.24
CA TYR A 63 -9.52 4.82 7.00
C TYR A 63 -10.09 3.60 6.29
N LYS A 64 -11.35 3.65 5.87
CA LYS A 64 -11.90 2.62 4.98
C LYS A 64 -11.36 2.87 3.59
N TYR A 65 -10.86 1.83 2.91
CA TYR A 65 -10.33 2.00 1.56
C TYR A 65 -11.15 1.32 0.47
N THR A 66 -11.05 1.93 -0.71
CA THR A 66 -11.32 1.25 -1.98
C THR A 66 -10.02 1.14 -2.77
N PHE A 67 -9.84 0.04 -3.50
CA PHE A 67 -8.62 -0.21 -4.26
C PHE A 67 -8.89 -0.10 -5.76
N ASP A 68 -8.23 0.87 -6.40
CA ASP A 68 -8.16 0.97 -7.85
C ASP A 68 -7.02 0.11 -8.36
N SER A 69 -7.36 -1.08 -8.88
CA SER A 69 -6.39 -2.02 -9.44
C SER A 69 -5.74 -1.57 -10.75
N LYS A 70 -6.31 -0.60 -11.46
CA LYS A 70 -5.70 -0.07 -12.70
C LYS A 70 -4.51 0.82 -12.38
N ASN A 71 -4.64 1.62 -11.33
CA ASN A 71 -3.62 2.56 -10.89
C ASN A 71 -2.85 2.08 -9.64
N ASN A 72 -3.16 0.88 -9.13
CA ASN A 72 -2.67 0.35 -7.86
C ASN A 72 -2.77 1.38 -6.72
N THR A 73 -3.91 2.08 -6.62
CA THR A 73 -4.09 3.19 -5.68
C THR A 73 -5.19 2.87 -4.67
N LEU A 74 -4.89 3.04 -3.38
CA LEU A 74 -5.88 3.03 -2.31
C LEU A 74 -6.45 4.44 -2.16
N MET A 75 -7.78 4.53 -2.10
CA MET A 75 -8.51 5.73 -1.72
C MET A 75 -9.03 5.49 -0.30
N CYS A 76 -8.39 6.11 0.68
CA CYS A 76 -8.57 5.91 2.12
C CYS A 76 -9.45 7.02 2.69
N TYR A 77 -10.69 6.70 3.07
CA TYR A 77 -11.69 7.64 3.58
C TYR A 77 -11.74 7.61 5.10
N GLY A 78 -11.55 8.78 5.73
CA GLY A 78 -11.68 8.92 7.17
C GLY A 78 -13.14 8.73 7.56
N TYR A 79 -13.38 8.13 8.71
CA TYR A 79 -14.72 8.01 9.25
C TYR A 79 -14.86 8.99 10.41
N ASP A 80 -15.81 9.92 10.25
CA ASP A 80 -16.18 10.88 11.26
C ASP A 80 -17.27 10.26 12.15
N GLU A 81 -16.89 9.89 13.37
CA GLU A 81 -17.80 9.31 14.37
C GLU A 81 -18.87 10.30 14.86
N GLU A 82 -18.62 11.61 14.80
CA GLU A 82 -19.57 12.63 15.26
C GLU A 82 -20.73 12.79 14.27
N SER A 83 -20.42 12.70 12.97
CA SER A 83 -21.40 12.86 11.89
C SER A 83 -21.94 11.54 11.33
N ASP A 84 -21.37 10.39 11.70
CA ASP A 84 -21.65 9.07 11.09
C ASP A 84 -21.47 9.09 9.57
N THR A 85 -20.48 9.84 9.09
CA THR A 85 -20.17 9.96 7.66
C THR A 85 -18.69 9.68 7.35
N TYR A 86 -18.40 9.46 6.07
CA TYR A 86 -17.03 9.38 5.59
C TYR A 86 -16.61 10.74 5.04
N ASP A 87 -15.34 11.09 5.24
CA ASP A 87 -14.75 12.29 4.66
C ASP A 87 -14.92 12.30 3.14
N ASN A 88 -15.20 13.46 2.58
CA ASN A 88 -15.34 13.64 1.15
C ASN A 88 -13.99 13.68 0.42
N GLU A 89 -12.90 13.86 1.16
CA GLU A 89 -11.54 14.01 0.67
C GLU A 89 -10.72 12.78 1.09
N PRO A 90 -10.63 11.75 0.24
CA PRO A 90 -9.85 10.57 0.57
C PRO A 90 -8.36 10.87 0.50
N TRP A 91 -7.61 10.20 1.36
CA TRP A 91 -6.18 10.12 1.20
C TRP A 91 -5.81 9.08 0.14
N TYR A 92 -4.88 9.45 -0.75
CA TYR A 92 -4.47 8.63 -1.87
C TYR A 92 -3.10 7.98 -1.61
N ILE A 93 -3.07 6.65 -1.61
CA ILE A 93 -1.84 5.88 -1.42
C ILE A 93 -1.62 5.00 -2.65
N ARG A 94 -0.60 5.31 -3.45
CA ARG A 94 -0.26 4.50 -4.63
C ARG A 94 0.80 3.48 -4.31
N VAL A 95 0.51 2.21 -4.59
CA VAL A 95 1.44 1.10 -4.46
C VAL A 95 2.37 1.11 -5.67
N LYS A 96 3.64 1.41 -5.42
CA LYS A 96 4.69 1.38 -6.45
C LYS A 96 5.16 -0.05 -6.69
N SER A 97 5.33 -0.82 -5.63
CA SER A 97 5.69 -2.24 -5.67
C SER A 97 5.30 -2.92 -4.37
N VAL A 98 4.88 -4.17 -4.44
CA VAL A 98 4.60 -5.00 -3.27
C VAL A 98 5.02 -6.44 -3.54
N SER A 99 5.59 -7.09 -2.55
CA SER A 99 5.93 -8.51 -2.53
C SER A 99 5.56 -9.11 -1.17
N ASP A 100 5.91 -10.37 -0.90
CA ASP A 100 5.64 -10.99 0.41
C ASP A 100 6.42 -10.32 1.56
N THR A 101 7.54 -9.63 1.26
CA THR A 101 8.43 -9.06 2.29
C THR A 101 8.62 -7.56 2.21
N LYS A 102 8.38 -6.94 1.06
CA LYS A 102 8.62 -5.51 0.83
C LYS A 102 7.40 -4.80 0.27
N LEU A 103 7.23 -3.55 0.67
CA LEU A 103 6.21 -2.65 0.17
C LEU A 103 6.81 -1.27 -0.06
N ILE A 104 6.65 -0.74 -1.26
CA ILE A 104 6.95 0.67 -1.56
C ILE A 104 5.66 1.37 -1.94
N ILE A 105 5.28 2.38 -1.17
CA ILE A 105 4.09 3.21 -1.41
C ILE A 105 4.48 4.67 -1.61
N LYS A 106 3.65 5.37 -2.37
CA LYS A 106 3.69 6.81 -2.55
C LYS A 106 2.46 7.42 -1.91
N LEU A 107 2.68 8.36 -1.00
CA LEU A 107 1.63 9.19 -0.44
C LEU A 107 1.41 10.34 -1.42
N LEU A 108 0.19 10.43 -1.93
CA LEU A 108 -0.17 11.43 -2.92
C LEU A 108 -0.94 12.56 -2.23
N ASN A 109 -0.80 13.75 -2.81
CA ASN A 109 -1.55 14.93 -2.43
C ASN A 109 -3.02 14.80 -2.87
N ASP A 110 -3.86 15.77 -2.51
CA ASP A 110 -5.31 15.77 -2.74
C ASP A 110 -5.68 15.71 -4.25
N ASP A 111 -4.73 16.08 -5.12
CA ASP A 111 -4.87 16.00 -6.58
C ASP A 111 -4.70 14.58 -7.16
N ASN A 112 -4.32 13.58 -6.32
CA ASN A 112 -3.99 12.20 -6.71
C ASN A 112 -2.92 12.09 -7.81
N GLN A 113 -2.08 13.11 -7.96
CA GLN A 113 -1.03 13.19 -8.98
C GLN A 113 0.34 13.50 -8.37
N THR A 114 0.39 14.48 -7.49
CA THR A 114 1.62 14.94 -6.85
C THR A 114 2.00 13.98 -5.73
N VAL A 115 3.28 13.60 -5.68
CA VAL A 115 3.81 12.72 -4.63
C VAL A 115 4.34 13.60 -3.51
N ASP A 116 3.73 13.51 -2.34
CA ASP A 116 4.20 14.21 -1.14
C ASP A 116 5.32 13.42 -0.45
N ASP A 117 5.20 12.09 -0.42
CA ASP A 117 6.15 11.23 0.28
C ASP A 117 6.24 9.83 -0.36
N THR A 118 7.34 9.12 -0.11
CA THR A 118 7.54 7.72 -0.52
C THR A 118 8.05 6.91 0.66
N ARG A 119 7.33 5.83 0.98
CA ARG A 119 7.65 4.94 2.10
C ARG A 119 8.21 3.63 1.57
N ASP A 120 9.31 3.18 2.18
CA ASP A 120 9.92 1.87 1.92
C ASP A 120 9.76 1.01 3.18
N CYS A 121 8.80 0.10 3.12
CA CYS A 121 8.36 -0.68 4.26
C CYS A 121 8.73 -2.16 4.10
N VAL A 122 8.97 -2.82 5.23
CA VAL A 122 9.17 -4.26 5.33
C VAL A 122 8.01 -4.93 6.05
N LYS A 123 7.69 -6.17 5.70
CA LYS A 123 6.65 -6.95 6.38
C LYS A 123 7.06 -7.23 7.83
N GLN A 124 6.14 -7.06 8.79
CA GLN A 124 6.27 -7.59 10.15
C GLN A 124 5.63 -8.96 10.33
#